data_AF-A0A074RLG0-F1
#
_entry.id   AF-A0A074RLG0-F1
#
_cell.length_a   1.000
_cell.length_b   1.000
_cell.length_c   1.000
_cell.angle_alpha   90.00
_cell.angle_beta   90.00
_cell.angle_gamma   90.00
#
_symmetry.space_group_name_H-M   'P 1'
#
loop_
_entity.id
_entity.type
_entity.pdbx_description
1 polymer ?
#
loop_
_entity_poly.entity_id
_entity_poly.type
_entity_poly.pdbx_seq_one_letter_code
_entity_poly.pdbx_strand_id
1 'polypeptide(L)'
;MYNWTATQMGYHWYHSHQHLQVDDGLRGDIYLRPKPGRENPFSLISSNAADLAAMKAAEQNPHKLFIYDWKHKTADEYMQEWKRTMVEPLCLDDILINGKGQVICPSRQILDPVVHPTVGKATDKGCAFPNNTKVFPYGGDPNSVKPEIFYQCKNTTTELEVFQVNPASKWAAFNVVNAASIWDLRVSIDNHTLYTFAADGSYIRPIESEFIGIPIGERFQFFIKLDKPLKDYTVRVAASVLPQRLSGFAVLQYNAKAPVKRDLLAIEPPTKVKRTVYSTPHPKNPYIDYAGQAIGSARELNSLDIKPFPANPPPKPSADQIVTIRLDAERTSELGWFLNNRTWTELPDSATPLLFDYNQANAIDSHLKFTSLKGQYVDVIMVVTSGNPSLHPPHPIHKHGVKAWYLGWGSGGFPYKTVAEAQAAGLAGLNMVDPQYRDTFVTPPGLGGQNWIAFRFQSTDPGPMFMHCHIDPHLAVGMAVVLLEGIDHWPTTPSYYTSQH
;
A
#
# COMPACT_ATOMS: atom_id res chain seq x y z
N MET A 1 -2.99 -25.47 -9.21
CA MET A 1 -2.10 -25.61 -8.03
C MET A 1 -0.90 -24.70 -8.26
N TYR A 2 -0.59 -23.78 -7.34
CA TYR A 2 0.61 -22.96 -7.42
C TYR A 2 1.76 -23.64 -6.68
N ASN A 3 2.93 -23.76 -7.32
CA ASN A 3 4.14 -24.28 -6.71
C ASN A 3 5.28 -23.26 -6.85
N TRP A 4 5.86 -22.84 -5.74
CA TRP A 4 6.89 -21.81 -5.70
C TRP A 4 7.85 -22.03 -4.53
N THR A 5 9.07 -21.52 -4.67
CA THR A 5 10.10 -21.55 -3.62
C THR A 5 10.20 -20.16 -3.00
N ALA A 6 10.00 -20.06 -1.69
CA ALA A 6 10.23 -18.83 -0.94
C ALA A 6 11.72 -18.49 -0.87
N THR A 7 12.18 -17.57 -1.71
CA THR A 7 13.57 -17.05 -1.69
C THR A 7 13.71 -15.77 -0.84
N GLN A 8 12.59 -15.12 -0.54
CA GLN A 8 12.51 -13.92 0.27
C GLN A 8 12.17 -14.23 1.74
N MET A 9 12.14 -13.19 2.58
CA MET A 9 11.69 -13.26 3.97
C MET A 9 10.71 -12.13 4.27
N GLY A 10 10.24 -12.06 5.51
CA GLY A 10 9.43 -10.97 6.03
C GLY A 10 7.97 -11.06 5.60
N TYR A 11 7.29 -9.92 5.65
CA TYR A 11 5.84 -9.86 5.47
C TYR A 11 5.43 -9.59 4.01
N HIS A 12 4.59 -10.48 3.50
CA HIS A 12 4.02 -10.50 2.16
C HIS A 12 2.52 -10.81 2.25
N TRP A 13 1.87 -10.86 1.11
CA TRP A 13 0.45 -11.13 1.00
C TRP A 13 0.16 -11.73 -0.38
N TYR A 14 -1.00 -12.34 -0.52
CA TYR A 14 -1.54 -12.78 -1.79
C TYR A 14 -2.90 -12.14 -2.00
N HIS A 15 -3.27 -11.93 -3.25
CA HIS A 15 -4.59 -11.51 -3.63
C HIS A 15 -4.92 -12.03 -5.03
N SER A 16 -6.21 -12.05 -5.37
CA SER A 16 -6.59 -12.30 -6.76
C SER A 16 -6.06 -11.19 -7.66
N HIS A 17 -5.61 -11.59 -8.84
CA HIS A 17 -5.14 -10.70 -9.90
C HIS A 17 -5.99 -10.89 -11.16
N GLN A 18 -7.28 -11.16 -10.96
CA GLN A 18 -8.29 -11.26 -12.01
C GLN A 18 -9.39 -10.24 -11.75
N HIS A 19 -9.66 -9.37 -12.73
CA HIS A 19 -10.60 -8.26 -12.60
C HIS A 19 -10.40 -7.48 -11.27
N LEU A 20 -11.47 -7.26 -10.52
CA LEU A 20 -11.49 -6.56 -9.23
C LEU A 20 -11.81 -7.50 -8.06
N GLN A 21 -11.49 -8.79 -8.17
CA GLN A 21 -11.84 -9.78 -7.14
C GLN A 21 -11.16 -9.54 -5.79
N VAL A 22 -10.05 -8.80 -5.77
CA VAL A 22 -9.39 -8.38 -4.52
C VAL A 22 -10.27 -7.44 -3.70
N ASP A 23 -10.99 -6.51 -4.34
CA ASP A 23 -11.98 -5.62 -3.70
C ASP A 23 -13.05 -6.45 -2.96
N ASP A 24 -13.49 -7.55 -3.56
CA ASP A 24 -14.53 -8.44 -3.02
C ASP A 24 -13.98 -9.43 -1.96
N GLY A 25 -12.71 -9.31 -1.58
CA GLY A 25 -12.13 -9.99 -0.42
C GLY A 25 -11.23 -11.18 -0.72
N LEU A 26 -10.89 -11.47 -1.98
CA LEU A 26 -9.93 -12.53 -2.33
C LEU A 26 -8.49 -12.08 -2.07
N ARG A 27 -8.11 -12.09 -0.79
CA ARG A 27 -6.79 -11.68 -0.28
C ARG A 27 -6.43 -12.39 1.02
N GLY A 28 -5.14 -12.46 1.32
CA GLY A 28 -4.64 -12.99 2.59
C GLY A 28 -3.15 -12.72 2.79
N ASP A 29 -2.64 -13.07 3.97
CA ASP A 29 -1.26 -12.75 4.35
C ASP A 29 -0.29 -13.93 4.21
N ILE A 30 0.98 -13.61 3.98
CA ILE A 30 2.09 -14.55 3.92
C ILE A 30 3.22 -14.00 4.79
N TYR A 31 3.52 -14.65 5.91
CA TYR A 31 4.70 -14.31 6.70
C TYR A 31 5.81 -15.35 6.53
N LEU A 32 6.89 -14.95 5.87
CA LEU A 32 8.08 -15.77 5.66
C LEU A 32 9.10 -15.48 6.76
N ARG A 33 9.14 -16.33 7.79
CA ARG A 33 10.05 -16.13 8.93
C ARG A 33 11.51 -16.03 8.46
N PRO A 34 12.28 -15.06 8.98
CA PRO A 34 13.72 -14.99 8.74
C PRO A 34 14.41 -16.29 9.15
N LYS A 35 15.39 -16.74 8.35
CA LYS A 35 16.22 -17.91 8.70
C LYS A 35 16.96 -17.66 10.02
N PRO A 36 17.13 -18.68 10.88
CA PRO A 36 17.93 -18.55 12.09
C PRO A 36 19.34 -18.03 11.80
N GLY A 37 19.83 -17.11 12.63
CA GLY A 37 21.17 -16.51 12.48
C GLY A 37 21.28 -15.41 11.43
N ARG A 38 20.20 -15.06 10.72
CA ARG A 38 20.21 -13.90 9.82
C ARG A 38 20.52 -12.61 10.60
N GLU A 39 21.37 -11.79 10.01
CA GLU A 39 21.65 -10.44 10.53
C GLU A 39 20.35 -9.62 10.58
N ASN A 40 20.11 -8.97 11.71
CA ASN A 40 18.94 -8.14 11.98
C ASN A 40 19.39 -6.78 12.52
N PRO A 41 18.58 -5.72 12.33
CA PRO A 41 18.96 -4.36 12.71
C PRO A 41 18.70 -4.03 14.19
N PHE A 42 18.33 -4.98 15.04
CA PHE A 42 17.75 -4.68 16.36
C PHE A 42 18.74 -4.02 17.33
N SER A 43 20.04 -4.20 17.13
CA SER A 43 21.10 -3.48 17.86
C SER A 43 21.12 -1.97 17.60
N LEU A 44 20.50 -1.52 16.50
CA LEU A 44 20.31 -0.10 16.20
C LEU A 44 19.13 0.51 16.99
N ILE A 45 18.26 -0.33 17.59
CA ILE A 45 17.15 0.11 18.45
C ILE A 45 17.57 0.13 19.93
N SER A 46 18.25 -0.92 20.39
CA SER A 46 18.69 -1.04 21.79
C SER A 46 19.99 -1.82 21.91
N SER A 47 20.87 -1.39 22.82
CA SER A 47 22.07 -2.13 23.21
C SER A 47 21.83 -3.11 24.35
N ASN A 48 20.63 -3.12 24.95
CA ASN A 48 20.30 -3.99 26.07
C ASN A 48 20.06 -5.44 25.61
N ALA A 49 20.83 -6.39 26.15
CA ALA A 49 20.73 -7.81 25.77
C ALA A 49 19.32 -8.42 25.95
N ALA A 50 18.57 -7.96 26.96
CA ALA A 50 17.22 -8.44 27.20
C ALA A 50 16.20 -7.82 26.24
N ASP A 51 16.41 -6.58 25.78
CA ASP A 51 15.59 -5.99 24.70
C ASP A 51 15.85 -6.69 23.38
N LEU A 52 17.13 -6.98 23.06
CA LEU A 52 17.50 -7.73 21.86
C LEU A 52 16.87 -9.12 21.83
N ALA A 53 16.89 -9.83 22.96
CA ALA A 53 16.23 -11.14 23.09
C ALA A 53 14.70 -11.02 22.94
N ALA A 54 14.09 -10.00 23.54
CA ALA A 54 12.65 -9.75 23.46
C ALA A 54 12.19 -9.37 22.04
N MET A 55 12.90 -8.50 21.33
CA MET A 55 12.60 -8.15 19.93
C MET A 55 12.72 -9.36 19.01
N LYS A 56 13.77 -10.19 19.16
CA LYS A 56 13.90 -11.45 18.43
C LYS A 56 12.73 -12.38 18.69
N ALA A 57 12.29 -12.52 19.94
CA ALA A 57 11.13 -13.33 20.29
C ALA A 57 9.81 -12.77 19.70
N ALA A 58 9.64 -11.45 19.74
CA ALA A 58 8.48 -10.77 19.19
C ALA A 58 8.37 -10.93 17.66
N GLU A 59 9.49 -10.83 16.93
CA GLU A 59 9.51 -11.03 15.47
C GLU A 59 9.08 -12.44 15.04
N GLN A 60 9.31 -13.46 15.88
CA GLN A 60 8.92 -14.84 15.51
C GLN A 60 7.39 -15.03 15.48
N ASN A 61 6.66 -14.24 16.26
CA ASN A 61 5.20 -14.29 16.38
C ASN A 61 4.61 -12.86 16.43
N PRO A 62 4.69 -12.11 15.31
CA PRO A 62 4.17 -10.76 15.26
C PRO A 62 2.64 -10.78 15.23
N HIS A 63 2.02 -9.72 15.75
CA HIS A 63 0.61 -9.46 15.51
C HIS A 63 0.39 -9.14 14.03
N LYS A 64 -0.59 -9.79 13.42
CA LYS A 64 -1.05 -9.43 12.08
C LYS A 64 -1.88 -8.17 12.14
N LEU A 65 -1.53 -7.15 11.36
CA LEU A 65 -2.31 -5.94 11.17
C LEU A 65 -2.67 -5.83 9.68
N PHE A 66 -3.60 -6.67 9.25
CA PHE A 66 -4.04 -6.75 7.86
C PHE A 66 -5.19 -5.75 7.65
N ILE A 67 -4.91 -4.61 7.01
CA ILE A 67 -5.84 -3.49 6.89
C ILE A 67 -6.26 -3.29 5.43
N TYR A 68 -7.53 -2.96 5.21
CA TYR A 68 -8.07 -2.69 3.88
C TYR A 68 -9.35 -1.86 3.99
N ASP A 69 -9.64 -1.11 2.93
CA ASP A 69 -10.92 -0.46 2.76
C ASP A 69 -12.00 -1.46 2.30
N TRP A 70 -13.26 -1.13 2.56
CA TRP A 70 -14.37 -2.02 2.26
C TRP A 70 -15.61 -1.25 1.82
N LYS A 71 -16.38 -1.91 0.96
CA LYS A 71 -17.61 -1.39 0.35
C LYS A 71 -18.72 -2.43 0.46
N HIS A 72 -19.95 -1.97 0.60
CA HIS A 72 -21.13 -2.83 0.75
C HIS A 72 -21.80 -3.24 -0.56
N LYS A 73 -21.07 -3.10 -1.68
CA LYS A 73 -21.47 -3.49 -3.02
C LYS A 73 -20.32 -4.22 -3.67
N THR A 74 -20.63 -5.14 -4.57
CA THR A 74 -19.58 -5.87 -5.28
C THR A 74 -18.79 -4.92 -6.19
N ALA A 75 -17.58 -5.31 -6.53
CA ALA A 75 -16.77 -4.57 -7.48
C ALA A 75 -17.47 -4.39 -8.83
N ASP A 76 -18.20 -5.41 -9.31
CA ASP A 76 -19.01 -5.32 -10.52
C ASP A 76 -20.14 -4.30 -10.43
N GLU A 77 -20.85 -4.24 -9.30
CA GLU A 77 -21.89 -3.22 -9.08
C GLU A 77 -21.30 -1.81 -9.10
N TYR A 78 -20.11 -1.61 -8.53
CA TYR A 78 -19.38 -0.34 -8.58
C TYR A 78 -18.94 0.00 -10.00
N MET A 79 -18.37 -0.94 -10.74
CA MET A 79 -17.95 -0.72 -12.13
C MET A 79 -19.13 -0.43 -13.06
N GLN A 80 -20.27 -1.10 -12.87
CA GLN A 80 -21.49 -0.82 -13.62
C GLN A 80 -22.01 0.58 -13.32
N GLU A 81 -22.01 0.99 -12.05
CA GLU A 81 -22.40 2.34 -11.67
C GLU A 81 -21.47 3.39 -12.28
N TRP A 82 -20.16 3.16 -12.23
CA TRP A 82 -19.17 4.06 -12.80
C TRP A 82 -19.39 4.24 -14.30
N LYS A 83 -19.56 3.13 -15.05
CA LYS A 83 -19.84 3.17 -16.49
C LYS A 83 -21.16 3.85 -16.82
N ARG A 84 -22.17 3.70 -15.97
CA ARG A 84 -23.50 4.29 -16.17
C ARG A 84 -23.52 5.80 -15.93
N THR A 85 -22.81 6.25 -14.91
CA THR A 85 -22.86 7.65 -14.44
C THR A 85 -21.69 8.48 -14.92
N MET A 86 -20.58 7.86 -15.31
CA MET A 86 -19.30 8.52 -15.58
C MET A 86 -18.82 9.37 -14.38
N VAL A 87 -19.13 8.89 -13.17
CA VAL A 87 -18.62 9.44 -11.90
C VAL A 87 -17.98 8.29 -11.14
N GLU A 88 -16.67 8.40 -10.93
CA GLU A 88 -15.88 7.38 -10.23
C GLU A 88 -16.40 7.14 -8.80
N PRO A 89 -16.80 5.91 -8.45
CA PRO A 89 -17.34 5.57 -7.14
C PRO A 89 -16.21 5.40 -6.12
N LEU A 90 -15.57 6.52 -5.77
CA LEU A 90 -14.45 6.59 -4.83
C LEU A 90 -14.87 6.36 -3.36
N CYS A 91 -16.16 6.37 -3.06
CA CYS A 91 -16.66 6.30 -1.68
C CYS A 91 -16.73 4.88 -1.13
N LEU A 92 -16.08 4.68 0.01
CA LEU A 92 -16.03 3.41 0.74
C LEU A 92 -16.83 3.48 2.03
N ASP A 93 -17.27 2.34 2.55
CA ASP A 93 -18.18 2.24 3.69
C ASP A 93 -17.43 2.21 5.03
N ASP A 94 -16.33 1.46 5.10
CA ASP A 94 -15.50 1.33 6.30
C ASP A 94 -14.06 0.88 5.98
N ILE A 95 -13.25 0.82 7.03
CA ILE A 95 -11.91 0.24 7.01
C ILE A 95 -11.93 -0.97 7.95
N LEU A 96 -11.52 -2.12 7.43
CA LEU A 96 -11.44 -3.36 8.16
C LEU A 96 -10.00 -3.62 8.63
N ILE A 97 -9.89 -4.11 9.87
CA ILE A 97 -8.65 -4.54 10.51
C ILE A 97 -8.80 -6.03 10.83
N ASN A 98 -8.02 -6.88 10.17
CA ASN A 98 -8.14 -8.34 10.25
C ASN A 98 -9.58 -8.85 9.96
N GLY A 99 -10.30 -8.17 9.06
CA GLY A 99 -11.69 -8.50 8.72
C GLY A 99 -12.74 -8.04 9.73
N LYS A 100 -12.36 -7.16 10.66
CA LYS A 100 -13.24 -6.56 11.67
C LYS A 100 -13.21 -5.04 11.56
N GLY A 101 -14.37 -4.42 11.64
CA GLY A 101 -14.50 -2.97 11.54
C GLY A 101 -15.96 -2.57 11.52
N GLN A 102 -16.20 -1.27 11.70
CA GLN A 102 -17.52 -0.67 11.83
C GLN A 102 -17.63 0.49 10.85
N VAL A 103 -18.83 0.70 10.30
CA VAL A 103 -19.19 1.95 9.63
C VAL A 103 -19.35 3.01 10.71
N ILE A 104 -18.61 4.11 10.55
CA ILE A 104 -18.63 5.24 11.47
C ILE A 104 -19.09 6.46 10.70
N CYS A 105 -20.22 7.01 11.12
CA CYS A 105 -20.82 8.23 10.60
C CYS A 105 -20.55 9.35 11.61
N PRO A 106 -19.39 10.04 11.51
CA PRO A 106 -19.02 11.08 12.44
C PRO A 106 -20.03 12.22 12.40
N SER A 107 -20.26 12.86 13.56
CA SER A 107 -21.03 14.10 13.59
C SER A 107 -20.32 15.19 12.75
N ARG A 108 -21.07 16.19 12.29
CA ARG A 108 -20.53 17.35 11.57
C ARG A 108 -19.44 18.09 12.34
N GLN A 109 -19.50 18.10 13.66
CA GLN A 109 -18.47 18.69 14.52
C GLN A 109 -17.12 17.97 14.45
N ILE A 110 -17.12 16.66 14.14
CA ILE A 110 -15.91 15.87 13.96
C ILE A 110 -15.47 15.91 12.49
N LEU A 111 -16.41 15.80 11.56
CA LEU A 111 -16.13 15.65 10.14
C LEU A 111 -15.70 16.96 9.47
N ASP A 112 -16.49 18.03 9.60
CA ASP A 112 -16.30 19.26 8.83
C ASP A 112 -14.91 19.92 9.05
N PRO A 113 -14.34 19.94 10.27
CA PRO A 113 -13.02 20.54 10.49
C PRO A 113 -11.87 19.81 9.79
N VAL A 114 -12.05 18.52 9.45
CA VAL A 114 -10.98 17.70 8.88
C VAL A 114 -11.13 17.47 7.37
N VAL A 115 -12.21 17.96 6.75
CA VAL A 115 -12.40 17.91 5.28
C VAL A 115 -11.33 18.76 4.58
N HIS A 116 -10.75 18.25 3.49
CA HIS A 116 -9.73 18.99 2.75
C HIS A 116 -10.31 20.30 2.19
N PRO A 117 -9.60 21.44 2.26
CA PRO A 117 -10.07 22.71 1.71
C PRO A 117 -10.42 22.64 0.21
N THR A 118 -9.67 21.86 -0.58
CA THR A 118 -9.97 21.63 -2.01
C THR A 118 -11.33 20.95 -2.23
N VAL A 119 -11.75 20.07 -1.32
CA VAL A 119 -13.06 19.39 -1.37
C VAL A 119 -14.17 20.32 -0.85
N GLY A 120 -13.87 21.12 0.17
CA GLY A 120 -14.75 22.13 0.74
C GLY A 120 -15.83 21.56 1.67
N LYS A 121 -16.71 20.70 1.16
CA LYS A 121 -17.76 20.03 1.95
C LYS A 121 -17.80 18.55 1.63
N ALA A 122 -18.10 17.75 2.65
CA ALA A 122 -18.28 16.31 2.52
C ALA A 122 -19.74 15.88 2.76
N THR A 123 -20.15 14.77 2.15
CA THR A 123 -21.38 14.04 2.46
C THR A 123 -21.30 13.45 3.88
N ASP A 124 -22.39 12.90 4.40
CA ASP A 124 -22.38 12.26 5.72
C ASP A 124 -21.52 10.98 5.76
N LYS A 125 -21.17 10.42 4.60
CA LYS A 125 -20.18 9.34 4.41
C LYS A 125 -18.72 9.84 4.38
N GLY A 126 -18.52 11.14 4.58
CA GLY A 126 -17.20 11.77 4.54
C GLY A 126 -16.63 11.97 3.14
N CYS A 127 -17.43 11.78 2.09
CA CYS A 127 -16.99 11.88 0.71
C CYS A 127 -17.11 13.27 0.10
N ALA A 128 -16.28 13.58 -0.89
CA ALA A 128 -16.55 14.64 -1.85
C ALA A 128 -17.90 14.41 -2.54
N PHE A 129 -18.65 15.49 -2.75
CA PHE A 129 -19.90 15.41 -3.49
C PHE A 129 -19.64 15.02 -4.96
N PRO A 130 -20.50 14.20 -5.59
CA PRO A 130 -20.39 13.77 -6.99
C PRO A 130 -20.24 14.91 -8.00
N ASN A 131 -20.81 16.09 -7.69
CA ASN A 131 -20.73 17.28 -8.55
C ASN A 131 -19.46 18.12 -8.31
N ASN A 132 -18.52 17.66 -7.47
CA ASN A 132 -17.27 18.35 -7.24
C ASN A 132 -16.33 18.16 -8.43
N THR A 133 -16.27 19.15 -9.31
CA THR A 133 -15.49 19.11 -10.55
C THR A 133 -13.97 19.07 -10.34
N LYS A 134 -13.46 19.31 -9.13
CA LYS A 134 -12.03 19.13 -8.82
C LYS A 134 -11.68 17.67 -8.55
N VAL A 135 -12.65 16.88 -8.08
CA VAL A 135 -12.50 15.44 -7.81
C VAL A 135 -13.00 14.62 -8.99
N PHE A 136 -14.08 15.04 -9.63
CA PHE A 136 -14.74 14.38 -10.76
C PHE A 136 -14.76 15.31 -12.01
N PRO A 137 -13.63 15.45 -12.73
CA PRO A 137 -13.47 16.50 -13.75
C PRO A 137 -14.02 16.15 -15.14
N TYR A 138 -14.45 14.91 -15.40
CA TYR A 138 -14.81 14.44 -16.75
C TYR A 138 -16.30 14.53 -17.12
N GLY A 139 -17.09 15.35 -16.39
CA GLY A 139 -18.42 15.75 -16.85
C GLY A 139 -19.47 14.64 -16.90
N GLY A 140 -19.42 13.68 -15.97
CA GLY A 140 -20.47 12.66 -15.80
C GLY A 140 -21.81 13.21 -15.31
N ASP A 141 -22.73 12.30 -14.94
CA ASP A 141 -24.05 12.60 -14.40
C ASP A 141 -24.10 12.41 -12.87
N PRO A 142 -23.71 13.43 -12.08
CA PRO A 142 -23.70 13.35 -10.62
C PRO A 142 -25.09 13.26 -9.99
N ASN A 143 -26.16 13.58 -10.72
CA ASN A 143 -27.53 13.51 -10.19
C ASN A 143 -28.09 12.09 -10.27
N SER A 144 -27.53 11.27 -11.16
CA SER A 144 -27.94 9.89 -11.36
C SER A 144 -27.24 8.90 -10.44
N VAL A 145 -26.22 9.31 -9.66
CA VAL A 145 -25.49 8.36 -8.80
C VAL A 145 -26.39 7.79 -7.70
N LYS A 146 -26.16 6.53 -7.37
CA LYS A 146 -26.84 5.83 -6.29
C LYS A 146 -26.51 6.46 -4.92
N PRO A 147 -27.53 6.86 -4.12
CA PRO A 147 -27.31 7.48 -2.83
C PRO A 147 -26.48 6.65 -1.85
N GLU A 148 -26.59 5.31 -1.90
CA GLU A 148 -25.83 4.38 -1.06
C GLU A 148 -24.30 4.44 -1.28
N ILE A 149 -23.86 4.87 -2.46
CA ILE A 149 -22.42 4.98 -2.75
C ILE A 149 -21.86 6.25 -2.13
N PHE A 150 -22.50 7.40 -2.35
CA PHE A 150 -21.91 8.70 -1.98
C PHE A 150 -22.46 9.34 -0.70
N TYR A 151 -23.73 9.10 -0.34
CA TYR A 151 -24.43 9.91 0.65
C TYR A 151 -24.84 9.15 1.91
N GLN A 152 -25.39 7.94 1.76
CA GLN A 152 -25.93 7.21 2.90
C GLN A 152 -24.80 6.72 3.80
N CYS A 153 -24.87 7.10 5.06
CA CYS A 153 -24.02 6.56 6.11
C CYS A 153 -24.92 6.10 7.26
N LYS A 154 -24.76 4.84 7.68
CA LYS A 154 -25.44 4.30 8.85
C LYS A 154 -24.44 3.58 9.74
N ASN A 155 -24.30 4.07 10.98
CA ASN A 155 -23.44 3.44 11.97
C ASN A 155 -23.77 1.95 12.11
N THR A 156 -22.73 1.11 12.17
CA THR A 156 -22.85 -0.31 12.50
C THR A 156 -22.22 -0.59 13.87
N THR A 157 -22.56 -1.74 14.45
CA THR A 157 -21.98 -2.19 15.71
C THR A 157 -21.58 -3.65 15.55
N THR A 158 -20.32 -3.85 15.18
CA THR A 158 -19.67 -5.14 14.93
C THR A 158 -18.46 -5.26 15.85
N GLU A 159 -17.87 -6.45 15.92
CA GLU A 159 -16.67 -6.66 16.74
C GLU A 159 -15.48 -5.85 16.20
N LEU A 160 -14.68 -5.27 17.11
CA LEU A 160 -13.37 -4.67 16.83
C LEU A 160 -12.26 -5.69 17.02
N GLU A 161 -11.17 -5.53 16.25
CA GLU A 161 -9.98 -6.33 16.47
C GLU A 161 -9.28 -5.97 17.79
N VAL A 162 -8.81 -6.99 18.51
CA VAL A 162 -8.14 -6.82 19.80
C VAL A 162 -6.75 -7.45 19.77
N PHE A 163 -5.72 -6.61 19.81
CA PHE A 163 -4.33 -7.02 19.94
C PHE A 163 -3.97 -7.17 21.41
N GLN A 164 -3.82 -8.41 21.87
CA GLN A 164 -3.46 -8.68 23.26
C GLN A 164 -1.95 -8.74 23.44
N VAL A 165 -1.40 -7.88 24.30
CA VAL A 165 0.04 -7.82 24.60
C VAL A 165 0.31 -8.07 26.08
N ASN A 166 1.43 -8.74 26.37
CA ASN A 166 1.89 -8.98 27.74
C ASN A 166 3.05 -8.02 28.05
N PRO A 167 2.91 -7.08 29.00
CA PRO A 167 3.99 -6.15 29.37
C PRO A 167 5.29 -6.84 29.78
N ALA A 168 5.23 -8.06 30.32
CA ALA A 168 6.42 -8.83 30.68
C ALA A 168 7.27 -9.24 29.45
N SER A 169 6.69 -9.23 28.24
CA SER A 169 7.41 -9.50 27.00
C SER A 169 8.30 -8.35 26.55
N LYS A 170 8.19 -7.15 27.16
CA LYS A 170 8.93 -5.90 26.86
C LYS A 170 8.67 -5.27 25.49
N TRP A 171 8.54 -6.08 24.44
CA TRP A 171 8.32 -5.66 23.07
C TRP A 171 7.24 -6.51 22.42
N ALA A 172 6.45 -5.90 21.53
CA ALA A 172 5.56 -6.59 20.60
C ALA A 172 5.89 -6.18 19.17
N ALA A 173 5.78 -7.10 18.23
CA ALA A 173 5.98 -6.85 16.81
C ALA A 173 4.64 -6.85 16.08
N PHE A 174 4.53 -6.02 15.05
CA PHE A 174 3.37 -5.95 14.17
C PHE A 174 3.83 -6.08 12.73
N ASN A 175 3.09 -6.87 11.96
CA ASN A 175 3.22 -6.99 10.52
C ASN A 175 2.01 -6.30 9.90
N VAL A 176 2.22 -5.17 9.23
CA VAL A 176 1.15 -4.38 8.64
C VAL A 176 1.25 -4.38 7.12
N VAL A 177 0.10 -4.49 6.45
CA VAL A 177 -0.06 -4.36 5.00
C VAL A 177 -1.28 -3.53 4.72
N ASN A 178 -1.16 -2.57 3.80
CA ASN A 178 -2.34 -1.98 3.19
C ASN A 178 -2.79 -2.85 2.02
N ALA A 179 -3.75 -3.71 2.28
CA ALA A 179 -4.37 -4.59 1.28
C ALA A 179 -5.67 -3.98 0.74
N ALA A 180 -5.85 -2.66 0.84
CA ALA A 180 -6.95 -1.90 0.27
C ALA A 180 -6.98 -1.97 -1.27
N SER A 181 -8.10 -1.52 -1.82
CA SER A 181 -8.32 -1.42 -3.26
C SER A 181 -8.24 0.01 -3.78
N ILE A 182 -8.51 1.02 -2.94
CA ILE A 182 -8.56 2.42 -3.39
C ILE A 182 -7.70 3.34 -2.53
N TRP A 183 -7.70 3.20 -1.20
CA TRP A 183 -7.13 4.20 -0.30
C TRP A 183 -5.78 3.85 0.33
N ASP A 184 -4.87 4.83 0.29
CA ASP A 184 -3.71 4.90 1.15
C ASP A 184 -4.15 5.11 2.61
N LEU A 185 -3.58 4.32 3.52
CA LEU A 185 -3.98 4.29 4.91
C LEU A 185 -2.83 4.74 5.82
N ARG A 186 -3.15 5.39 6.93
CA ARG A 186 -2.21 5.69 8.01
C ARG A 186 -2.53 4.86 9.24
N VAL A 187 -1.49 4.40 9.93
CA VAL A 187 -1.63 3.60 11.15
C VAL A 187 -0.91 4.28 12.31
N SER A 188 -1.59 4.36 13.45
CA SER A 188 -0.99 4.76 14.73
C SER A 188 -1.52 3.92 15.88
N ILE A 189 -0.79 3.90 16.99
CA ILE A 189 -1.24 3.32 18.25
C ILE A 189 -1.13 4.39 19.32
N ASP A 190 -2.26 4.75 19.93
CA ASP A 190 -2.34 5.78 20.97
C ASP A 190 -1.24 5.57 22.02
N ASN A 191 -0.45 6.63 22.27
CA ASN A 191 0.63 6.66 23.26
C ASN A 191 1.82 5.69 23.00
N HIS A 192 1.98 5.08 21.81
CA HIS A 192 3.08 4.17 21.47
C HIS A 192 3.90 4.62 20.26
N THR A 193 5.21 4.78 20.43
CA THR A 193 6.16 4.98 19.32
C THR A 193 6.34 3.67 18.55
N LEU A 194 6.40 3.78 17.23
CA LEU A 194 6.60 2.69 16.28
C LEU A 194 8.08 2.67 15.86
N TYR A 195 8.73 1.52 16.07
CA TYR A 195 10.11 1.27 15.67
C TYR A 195 10.10 0.39 14.41
N THR A 196 9.94 1.01 13.24
CA THR A 196 9.84 0.30 11.95
C THR A 196 11.19 -0.27 11.56
N PHE A 197 11.26 -1.58 11.34
CA PHE A 197 12.52 -2.30 11.10
C PHE A 197 12.54 -3.12 9.80
N ALA A 198 11.39 -3.27 9.12
CA ALA A 198 11.33 -3.89 7.81
C ALA A 198 10.28 -3.23 6.92
N ALA A 199 10.51 -3.31 5.60
CA ALA A 199 9.68 -2.75 4.55
C ALA A 199 9.65 -3.75 3.37
N ASP A 200 8.46 -4.11 2.88
CA ASP A 200 8.22 -5.07 1.79
C ASP A 200 8.92 -6.43 1.94
N GLY A 201 9.18 -6.88 3.16
CA GLY A 201 9.90 -8.14 3.41
C GLY A 201 11.43 -8.03 3.35
N SER A 202 11.98 -6.82 3.41
CA SER A 202 13.41 -6.57 3.61
C SER A 202 13.64 -5.81 4.91
N TYR A 203 14.72 -6.15 5.64
CA TYR A 203 15.13 -5.32 6.77
C TYR A 203 15.59 -3.95 6.30
N ILE A 204 15.35 -2.96 7.16
CA ILE A 204 15.77 -1.58 6.97
C ILE A 204 16.52 -1.11 8.21
N ARG A 205 17.24 -0.01 8.08
CA ARG A 205 17.72 0.73 9.25
C ARG A 205 16.49 1.22 10.02
N PRO A 206 16.37 0.96 11.33
CA PRO A 206 15.15 1.24 12.05
C PRO A 206 14.82 2.72 12.09
N ILE A 207 13.53 3.06 11.95
CA ILE A 207 13.02 4.43 11.99
C ILE A 207 11.98 4.54 13.10
N GLU A 208 12.16 5.53 13.96
CA GLU A 208 11.20 5.88 15.00
C GLU A 208 10.18 6.88 14.48
N SER A 209 8.90 6.56 14.65
CA SER A 209 7.79 7.42 14.25
C SER A 209 6.59 7.21 15.18
N GLU A 210 5.66 8.15 15.18
CA GLU A 210 4.41 8.01 15.94
C GLU A 210 3.29 7.38 15.08
N PHE A 211 3.40 7.47 13.75
CA PHE A 211 2.50 6.82 12.81
C PHE A 211 3.18 6.57 11.46
N ILE A 212 2.64 5.66 10.66
CA ILE A 212 3.18 5.27 9.35
C ILE A 212 2.10 5.45 8.30
N GLY A 213 2.42 6.13 7.19
CA GLY A 213 1.65 6.08 5.96
C GLY A 213 1.97 4.80 5.19
N ILE A 214 0.93 4.07 4.80
CA ILE A 214 1.01 2.77 4.15
C ILE A 214 0.22 2.84 2.85
N PRO A 215 0.89 3.23 1.76
CA PRO A 215 0.36 3.13 0.42
C PRO A 215 -0.09 1.72 0.05
N ILE A 216 -1.03 1.60 -0.89
CA ILE A 216 -1.62 0.31 -1.27
C ILE A 216 -0.54 -0.66 -1.75
N GLY A 217 -0.61 -1.89 -1.26
CA GLY A 217 0.31 -2.97 -1.56
C GLY A 217 1.61 -2.95 -0.76
N GLU A 218 1.91 -1.86 -0.04
CA GLU A 218 3.12 -1.76 0.78
C GLU A 218 2.98 -2.49 2.12
N ARG A 219 4.12 -2.99 2.61
CA ARG A 219 4.19 -3.72 3.89
C ARG A 219 5.25 -3.12 4.77
N PHE A 220 4.94 -3.03 6.06
CA PHE A 220 5.90 -2.65 7.09
C PHE A 220 5.87 -3.63 8.25
N GLN A 221 7.01 -3.75 8.93
CA GLN A 221 7.08 -4.42 10.22
C GLN A 221 7.69 -3.46 11.23
N PHE A 222 7.03 -3.34 12.39
CA PHE A 222 7.46 -2.43 13.44
C PHE A 222 7.33 -3.07 14.82
N PHE A 223 8.17 -2.62 15.74
CA PHE A 223 8.00 -2.93 17.15
C PHE A 223 7.28 -1.79 17.87
N ILE A 224 6.62 -2.15 18.97
CA ILE A 224 6.25 -1.22 20.04
C ILE A 224 6.88 -1.69 21.34
N LYS A 225 7.31 -0.73 22.15
CA LYS A 225 7.77 -1.00 23.52
C LYS A 225 6.56 -1.09 24.45
N LEU A 226 6.52 -2.12 25.29
CA LEU A 226 5.42 -2.41 26.20
C LEU A 226 5.65 -1.81 27.59
N ASP A 227 5.97 -0.51 27.62
CA ASP A 227 6.33 0.24 28.82
C ASP A 227 5.23 1.20 29.29
N LYS A 228 4.04 1.12 28.69
CA LYS A 228 2.89 1.95 29.06
C LYS A 228 2.09 1.33 30.21
N PRO A 229 1.31 2.14 30.96
CA PRO A 229 0.44 1.62 32.01
C PRO A 229 -0.47 0.50 31.54
N LEU A 230 -0.82 -0.40 32.45
CA LEU A 230 -1.68 -1.57 32.21
C LEU A 230 -3.14 -1.14 31.91
N LYS A 231 -3.38 -0.71 30.68
CA LYS A 231 -4.65 -0.20 30.17
C LYS A 231 -4.88 -0.62 28.71
N ASP A 232 -6.06 -0.33 28.20
CA ASP A 232 -6.38 -0.46 26.78
C ASP A 232 -6.06 0.84 26.02
N TYR A 233 -5.57 0.70 24.79
CA TYR A 233 -5.19 1.79 23.88
C TYR A 233 -5.86 1.61 22.52
N THR A 234 -6.15 2.71 21.83
CA THR A 234 -6.76 2.67 20.50
C THR A 234 -5.68 2.47 19.43
N VAL A 235 -5.90 1.51 18.54
CA VAL A 235 -5.20 1.41 17.26
C VAL A 235 -6.06 2.14 16.23
N ARG A 236 -5.47 3.09 15.52
CA ARG A 236 -6.17 3.95 14.56
C ARG A 236 -5.69 3.63 13.15
N VAL A 237 -6.63 3.47 12.23
CA VAL A 237 -6.37 3.36 10.80
C VAL A 237 -7.21 4.40 10.09
N ALA A 238 -6.59 5.33 9.38
CA ALA A 238 -7.29 6.45 8.73
C ALA A 238 -6.90 6.56 7.26
N ALA A 239 -7.88 6.79 6.39
CA ALA A 239 -7.63 7.06 4.98
C ALA A 239 -6.99 8.45 4.82
N SER A 240 -5.79 8.48 4.22
CA SER A 240 -5.03 9.71 3.99
C SER A 240 -5.16 10.14 2.53
N VAL A 241 -6.38 10.49 2.13
CA VAL A 241 -6.73 10.74 0.72
C VAL A 241 -7.49 12.05 0.55
N LEU A 242 -7.51 12.59 -0.67
CA LEU A 242 -8.30 13.78 -0.96
C LEU A 242 -9.82 13.52 -0.92
N PRO A 243 -10.37 12.48 -1.59
CA PRO A 243 -11.80 12.40 -1.87
C PRO A 243 -12.69 11.99 -0.69
N GLN A 244 -12.13 11.40 0.36
CA GLN A 244 -12.91 10.87 1.48
C GLN A 244 -12.22 11.08 2.84
N ARG A 245 -13.02 11.17 3.90
CA ARG A 245 -12.61 11.04 5.30
C ARG A 245 -13.20 9.79 5.91
N LEU A 246 -12.34 8.81 6.15
CA LEU A 246 -12.73 7.48 6.62
C LEU A 246 -11.71 6.98 7.64
N SER A 247 -12.18 6.39 8.74
CA SER A 247 -11.33 5.77 9.75
C SER A 247 -11.93 4.47 10.26
N GLY A 248 -11.05 3.50 10.54
CA GLY A 248 -11.32 2.26 11.26
C GLY A 248 -10.50 2.19 12.55
N PHE A 249 -10.94 1.37 13.50
CA PHE A 249 -10.31 1.28 14.81
C PHE A 249 -10.20 -0.15 15.31
N ALA A 250 -9.17 -0.39 16.12
CA ALA A 250 -8.95 -1.62 16.88
C ALA A 250 -8.46 -1.27 18.29
N VAL A 251 -8.28 -2.28 19.14
CA VAL A 251 -7.86 -2.11 20.53
C VAL A 251 -6.56 -2.84 20.80
N LEU A 252 -5.54 -2.13 21.29
CA LEU A 252 -4.36 -2.73 21.90
C LEU A 252 -4.62 -2.91 23.39
N GLN A 253 -4.68 -4.15 23.83
CA GLN A 253 -5.04 -4.52 25.19
C GLN A 253 -3.82 -5.06 25.94
N TYR A 254 -3.42 -4.36 27.00
CA TYR A 254 -2.40 -4.85 27.91
C TYR A 254 -3.01 -5.91 28.84
N ASN A 255 -2.57 -7.15 28.68
CA ASN A 255 -2.95 -8.28 29.51
C ASN A 255 -1.94 -8.54 30.62
N ALA A 256 -2.41 -8.59 31.86
CA ALA A 256 -1.66 -9.10 33.00
C ALA A 256 -2.30 -10.38 33.54
N LYS A 257 -1.52 -11.20 34.26
CA LYS A 257 -2.02 -12.40 34.95
C LYS A 257 -2.99 -12.08 36.11
N ALA A 258 -3.08 -10.83 36.56
CA ALA A 258 -3.94 -10.40 37.67
C ALA A 258 -5.21 -9.68 37.17
N PRO A 259 -6.34 -9.71 37.91
CA PRO A 259 -7.53 -8.91 37.60
C PRO A 259 -7.22 -7.41 37.70
N VAL A 260 -7.53 -6.65 36.65
CA VAL A 260 -7.33 -5.18 36.59
C VAL A 260 -8.66 -4.54 36.22
N LYS A 261 -9.00 -3.43 36.88
CA LYS A 261 -10.14 -2.57 36.52
C LYS A 261 -9.80 -1.87 35.20
N ARG A 262 -10.46 -2.23 34.10
CA ARG A 262 -10.16 -1.73 32.74
C ARG A 262 -11.22 -0.74 32.25
N ASP A 263 -10.82 0.17 31.36
CA ASP A 263 -11.68 1.22 30.82
C ASP A 263 -12.80 0.68 29.91
N LEU A 264 -12.63 -0.51 29.33
CA LEU A 264 -13.59 -1.12 28.40
C LEU A 264 -14.37 -2.32 28.97
N LEU A 265 -14.07 -2.75 30.19
CA LEU A 265 -14.63 -3.99 30.74
C LEU A 265 -15.27 -3.75 32.11
N ALA A 266 -16.59 -3.88 32.18
CA ALA A 266 -17.26 -4.23 33.43
C ALA A 266 -16.63 -5.53 33.97
N ILE A 267 -16.20 -5.49 35.23
CA ILE A 267 -15.39 -6.55 35.85
C ILE A 267 -16.27 -7.77 36.13
N GLU A 268 -16.02 -8.88 35.43
CA GLU A 268 -16.38 -10.22 35.92
C GLU A 268 -15.23 -11.23 35.69
N PRO A 269 -15.17 -12.35 36.44
CA PRO A 269 -13.97 -13.18 36.61
C PRO A 269 -13.48 -13.90 35.33
N PRO A 270 -12.22 -14.38 35.30
CA PRO A 270 -11.59 -14.91 34.11
C PRO A 270 -11.89 -16.42 33.93
N THR A 271 -12.89 -16.76 33.14
CA THR A 271 -12.96 -18.09 32.53
C THR A 271 -13.34 -17.98 31.04
N LYS A 272 -12.42 -18.40 30.17
CA LYS A 272 -12.58 -18.89 28.77
C LYS A 272 -13.68 -18.31 27.85
N VAL A 273 -14.08 -17.04 27.97
CA VAL A 273 -14.93 -16.38 26.96
C VAL A 273 -14.05 -15.43 26.14
N LYS A 274 -13.96 -15.64 24.81
CA LYS A 274 -13.50 -14.60 23.89
C LYS A 274 -14.45 -13.42 24.06
N ARG A 275 -14.03 -12.39 24.79
CA ARG A 275 -14.85 -11.20 25.02
C ARG A 275 -14.86 -10.36 23.76
N THR A 276 -16.02 -10.29 23.11
CA THR A 276 -16.26 -9.42 21.97
C THR A 276 -16.17 -7.96 22.42
N VAL A 277 -15.39 -7.14 21.71
CA VAL A 277 -15.21 -5.71 22.00
C VAL A 277 -15.90 -4.92 20.91
N TYR A 278 -16.76 -3.96 21.27
CA TYR A 278 -17.59 -3.19 20.32
C TYR A 278 -17.24 -1.69 20.30
N SER A 279 -16.35 -1.24 21.18
CA SER A 279 -15.98 0.17 21.29
C SER A 279 -14.51 0.34 21.65
N THR A 280 -13.93 1.46 21.23
CA THR A 280 -12.56 1.86 21.60
C THR A 280 -12.51 2.47 23.00
N PRO A 281 -11.37 2.38 23.70
CA PRO A 281 -11.20 3.09 24.96
C PRO A 281 -11.18 4.61 24.71
N HIS A 282 -11.34 5.39 25.78
CA HIS A 282 -11.13 6.83 25.70
C HIS A 282 -9.73 7.13 25.10
N PRO A 283 -9.61 8.07 24.14
CA PRO A 283 -8.34 8.40 23.51
C PRO A 283 -7.26 8.73 24.55
N LYS A 284 -6.06 8.21 24.34
CA LYS A 284 -4.90 8.43 25.24
C LYS A 284 -3.73 8.93 24.42
N ASN A 285 -3.55 10.25 24.35
CA ASN A 285 -2.52 10.88 23.52
C ASN A 285 -2.55 10.34 22.07
N PRO A 286 -3.67 10.54 21.34
CA PRO A 286 -3.76 10.13 19.96
C PRO A 286 -2.72 10.87 19.11
N TYR A 287 -2.06 10.15 18.20
CA TYR A 287 -1.07 10.74 17.30
C TYR A 287 -1.66 11.20 15.97
N ILE A 288 -2.81 10.64 15.58
CA ILE A 288 -3.55 11.07 14.39
C ILE A 288 -5.02 11.33 14.71
N ASP A 289 -5.61 12.28 13.98
CA ASP A 289 -7.04 12.58 14.04
C ASP A 289 -7.88 11.62 13.16
N TYR A 290 -9.18 11.92 12.99
CA TYR A 290 -10.08 11.10 12.17
C TYR A 290 -9.73 11.11 10.66
N ALA A 291 -8.97 12.09 10.19
CA ALA A 291 -8.50 12.20 8.81
C ALA A 291 -7.06 11.70 8.64
N GLY A 292 -6.48 11.09 9.69
CA GLY A 292 -5.10 10.64 9.68
C GLY A 292 -4.08 11.77 9.70
N GLN A 293 -4.47 13.00 10.05
CA GLN A 293 -3.53 14.12 10.18
C GLN A 293 -2.82 14.06 11.53
N ALA A 294 -1.55 14.46 11.56
CA ALA A 294 -0.76 14.48 12.77
C ALA A 294 -1.38 15.39 13.84
N ILE A 295 -1.45 14.90 15.08
CA ILE A 295 -1.83 15.69 16.25
C ILE A 295 -0.56 16.16 16.96
N GLY A 296 -0.48 17.48 17.21
CA GLY A 296 0.67 18.08 17.89
C GLY A 296 1.96 17.89 17.10
N SER A 297 2.98 17.30 17.74
CA SER A 297 4.31 17.07 17.14
C SER A 297 4.54 15.61 16.72
N ALA A 298 3.47 14.83 16.52
CA ALA A 298 3.58 13.45 16.06
C ALA A 298 4.25 13.40 14.68
N ARG A 299 5.22 12.51 14.50
CA ARG A 299 6.00 12.36 13.27
C ARG A 299 5.50 11.15 12.48
N GLU A 300 5.22 11.38 11.20
CA GLU A 300 5.03 10.32 10.22
C GLU A 300 6.38 9.70 9.86
N LEU A 301 6.42 8.39 9.63
CA LEU A 301 7.55 7.77 8.94
C LEU A 301 7.69 8.40 7.54
N ASN A 302 8.81 9.08 7.30
CA ASN A 302 9.15 9.57 5.98
C ASN A 302 9.73 8.42 5.15
N SER A 303 9.05 8.05 4.06
CA SER A 303 9.49 6.93 3.21
C SER A 303 10.89 7.17 2.68
N LEU A 304 11.27 8.39 2.33
CA LEU A 304 12.60 8.72 1.77
C LEU A 304 13.76 8.45 2.75
N ASP A 305 13.49 8.30 4.04
CA ASP A 305 14.50 7.96 5.05
C ASP A 305 14.73 6.44 5.18
N ILE A 306 13.93 5.62 4.49
CA ILE A 306 14.08 4.15 4.47
C ILE A 306 15.37 3.77 3.77
N LYS A 307 16.25 3.08 4.51
CA LYS A 307 17.55 2.61 4.03
C LYS A 307 17.66 1.10 4.24
N PRO A 308 18.07 0.30 3.24
CA PRO A 308 18.24 -1.13 3.40
C PRO A 308 19.19 -1.52 4.54
N PHE A 309 18.88 -2.63 5.22
CA PHE A 309 19.80 -3.29 6.16
C PHE A 309 19.93 -4.79 5.81
N PRO A 310 21.15 -5.31 5.58
CA PRO A 310 22.41 -4.57 5.43
C PRO A 310 22.36 -3.60 4.23
N ALA A 311 23.37 -2.73 4.12
CA ALA A 311 23.45 -1.76 3.03
C ALA A 311 23.41 -2.47 1.66
N ASN A 312 22.57 -1.97 0.76
CA ASN A 312 22.33 -2.54 -0.57
C ASN A 312 22.35 -1.44 -1.65
N PRO A 313 23.51 -0.86 -1.98
CA PRO A 313 23.62 0.19 -2.99
C PRO A 313 23.19 -0.32 -4.38
N PRO A 314 22.61 0.53 -5.25
CA PRO A 314 22.30 0.15 -6.61
C PRO A 314 23.57 -0.26 -7.38
N PRO A 315 23.53 -1.33 -8.16
CA PRO A 315 24.63 -1.70 -9.03
C PRO A 315 24.96 -0.58 -10.04
N LYS A 316 26.24 -0.50 -10.41
CA LYS A 316 26.78 0.45 -11.40
C LYS A 316 27.25 -0.32 -12.66
N PRO A 317 26.32 -0.90 -13.43
CA PRO A 317 26.66 -1.63 -14.64
C PRO A 317 27.24 -0.70 -15.72
N SER A 318 27.88 -1.29 -16.73
CA SER A 318 28.31 -0.57 -17.92
C SER A 318 27.11 -0.14 -18.78
N ALA A 319 27.29 0.87 -19.64
CA ALA A 319 26.18 1.47 -20.38
C ALA A 319 25.44 0.48 -21.31
N ASP A 320 26.16 -0.50 -21.86
CA ASP A 320 25.62 -1.59 -22.71
C ASP A 320 24.78 -2.62 -21.93
N GLN A 321 24.88 -2.64 -20.60
CA GLN A 321 24.10 -3.50 -19.73
C GLN A 321 22.83 -2.83 -19.20
N ILE A 322 22.58 -1.55 -19.52
CA ILE A 322 21.41 -0.80 -19.06
C ILE A 322 20.41 -0.60 -20.19
N VAL A 323 19.16 -0.97 -19.95
CA VAL A 323 18.00 -0.57 -20.75
C VAL A 323 17.30 0.58 -20.03
N THR A 324 17.00 1.67 -20.74
CA THR A 324 16.19 2.76 -20.18
C THR A 324 14.77 2.70 -20.74
N ILE A 325 13.79 2.62 -19.84
CA ILE A 325 12.37 2.72 -20.13
C ILE A 325 11.89 4.10 -19.66
N ARG A 326 11.19 4.82 -20.54
CA ARG A 326 10.51 6.06 -20.18
C ARG A 326 9.01 5.87 -20.27
N LEU A 327 8.31 6.27 -19.21
CA LEU A 327 6.86 6.15 -19.11
C LEU A 327 6.26 7.50 -18.76
N ASP A 328 5.11 7.79 -19.36
CA ASP A 328 4.24 8.87 -18.94
C ASP A 328 3.02 8.29 -18.23
N ALA A 329 2.66 8.82 -17.06
CA ALA A 329 1.46 8.43 -16.32
C ALA A 329 0.44 9.57 -16.36
N GLU A 330 -0.71 9.32 -16.99
CA GLU A 330 -1.78 10.29 -17.17
C GLU A 330 -3.17 9.67 -17.10
N ARG A 331 -4.17 10.53 -16.87
CA ARG A 331 -5.60 10.22 -16.98
C ARG A 331 -6.20 11.01 -18.14
N THR A 332 -6.62 10.32 -19.20
CA THR A 332 -7.15 10.98 -20.41
C THR A 332 -8.67 11.06 -20.45
N SER A 333 -9.35 10.19 -19.70
CA SER A 333 -10.80 10.17 -19.64
C SER A 333 -11.26 9.60 -18.30
N GLU A 334 -12.57 9.66 -18.05
CA GLU A 334 -13.16 9.10 -16.83
C GLU A 334 -12.78 7.63 -16.63
N LEU A 335 -12.82 6.82 -17.70
CA LEU A 335 -12.52 5.39 -17.73
C LEU A 335 -11.20 5.10 -18.47
N GLY A 336 -10.20 5.98 -18.33
CA GLY A 336 -8.94 5.83 -19.04
C GLY A 336 -7.76 6.34 -18.23
N TRP A 337 -7.03 5.38 -17.66
CA TRP A 337 -5.69 5.58 -17.12
C TRP A 337 -4.67 4.88 -18.03
N PHE A 338 -3.43 5.35 -18.02
CA PHE A 338 -2.35 4.68 -18.74
C PHE A 338 -1.00 4.78 -18.06
N LEU A 339 -0.12 3.89 -18.50
CA LEU A 339 1.33 4.04 -18.43
C LEU A 339 1.85 4.02 -19.88
N ASN A 340 2.38 5.15 -20.35
CA ASN A 340 2.93 5.41 -21.69
C ASN A 340 1.91 5.54 -22.84
N ASN A 341 1.02 6.54 -22.75
CA ASN A 341 0.11 7.00 -23.82
C ASN A 341 -0.87 5.96 -24.39
N ARG A 342 -0.93 4.76 -23.82
CA ARG A 342 -1.85 3.69 -24.19
C ARG A 342 -2.45 3.04 -22.95
N THR A 343 -3.76 2.88 -22.96
CA THR A 343 -4.52 2.18 -21.92
C THR A 343 -4.38 0.67 -22.12
N TRP A 344 -3.99 -0.04 -21.07
CA TRP A 344 -4.01 -1.50 -21.05
C TRP A 344 -5.45 -2.00 -21.11
N THR A 345 -5.71 -2.99 -21.96
CA THR A 345 -6.98 -3.71 -22.01
C THR A 345 -6.74 -5.12 -21.52
N GLU A 346 -7.49 -5.54 -20.51
CA GLU A 346 -7.42 -6.91 -20.00
C GLU A 346 -7.67 -7.93 -21.13
N LEU A 347 -6.83 -8.96 -21.16
CA LEU A 347 -7.02 -10.06 -22.12
C LEU A 347 -8.26 -10.88 -21.70
N PRO A 348 -9.07 -11.37 -22.65
CA PRO A 348 -10.23 -12.19 -22.30
C PRO A 348 -9.79 -13.48 -21.59
N ASP A 349 -10.65 -14.06 -20.75
CA ASP A 349 -10.39 -15.32 -20.03
C ASP A 349 -10.02 -16.49 -20.96
N SER A 350 -10.45 -16.42 -22.23
CA SER A 350 -10.12 -17.41 -23.26
C SER A 350 -8.75 -17.19 -23.92
N ALA A 351 -8.03 -16.12 -23.59
CA ALA A 351 -6.72 -15.84 -24.15
C ALA A 351 -5.67 -16.80 -23.58
N THR A 352 -4.79 -17.28 -24.45
CA THR A 352 -3.58 -17.96 -24.01
C THR A 352 -2.76 -17.02 -23.12
N PRO A 353 -2.36 -17.44 -21.91
CA PRO A 353 -1.48 -16.65 -21.06
C PRO A 353 -0.20 -16.27 -21.78
N LEU A 354 0.23 -15.01 -21.63
CA LEU A 354 1.41 -14.47 -22.32
C LEU A 354 2.69 -15.27 -22.06
N LEU A 355 2.80 -15.92 -20.89
CA LEU A 355 3.93 -16.78 -20.54
C LEU A 355 4.07 -17.98 -21.50
N PHE A 356 2.96 -18.47 -22.05
CA PHE A 356 2.92 -19.72 -22.84
C PHE A 356 3.27 -19.49 -24.31
N ASP A 357 3.07 -18.27 -24.81
CA ASP A 357 3.36 -17.90 -26.20
C ASP A 357 4.12 -16.57 -26.28
N TYR A 358 5.44 -16.67 -26.48
CA TYR A 358 6.30 -15.51 -26.66
C TYR A 358 5.90 -14.67 -27.88
N ASN A 359 5.41 -15.26 -28.98
CA ASN A 359 5.03 -14.49 -30.15
C ASN A 359 3.81 -13.61 -29.85
N GLN A 360 2.84 -14.14 -29.09
CA GLN A 360 1.71 -13.36 -28.59
C GLN A 360 2.18 -12.25 -27.64
N ALA A 361 3.06 -12.55 -26.68
CA ALA A 361 3.63 -11.55 -25.79
C ALA A 361 4.37 -10.46 -26.57
N ASN A 362 5.14 -10.84 -27.58
CA ASN A 362 5.89 -9.92 -28.43
C ASN A 362 4.99 -9.13 -29.40
N ALA A 363 3.77 -9.58 -29.66
CA ALA A 363 2.79 -8.87 -30.49
C ALA A 363 2.04 -7.75 -29.74
N ILE A 364 2.18 -7.65 -28.40
CA ILE A 364 1.61 -6.54 -27.63
C ILE A 364 2.15 -5.21 -28.15
N ASP A 365 1.28 -4.20 -28.19
CA ASP A 365 1.60 -2.82 -28.58
C ASP A 365 2.92 -2.36 -27.91
N SER A 366 3.82 -1.79 -28.71
CA SER A 366 5.13 -1.34 -28.24
C SER A 366 5.08 -0.23 -27.17
N HIS A 367 3.95 0.47 -27.04
CA HIS A 367 3.73 1.41 -25.95
C HIS A 367 3.42 0.71 -24.62
N LEU A 368 2.87 -0.50 -24.66
CA LEU A 368 2.46 -1.30 -23.49
C LEU A 368 3.48 -2.39 -23.12
N LYS A 369 4.50 -2.61 -23.94
CA LYS A 369 5.46 -3.71 -23.81
C LYS A 369 6.89 -3.22 -23.92
N PHE A 370 7.72 -3.61 -22.96
CA PHE A 370 9.17 -3.34 -22.95
C PHE A 370 9.96 -4.62 -22.77
N THR A 371 11.15 -4.73 -23.34
CA THR A 371 11.95 -5.97 -23.35
C THR A 371 13.33 -5.77 -22.74
N SER A 372 13.82 -6.78 -22.01
CA SER A 372 15.20 -6.84 -21.53
C SER A 372 15.79 -8.25 -21.67
N LEU A 373 17.11 -8.34 -21.74
CA LEU A 373 17.84 -9.62 -21.70
C LEU A 373 18.13 -10.03 -20.25
N LYS A 374 18.34 -11.33 -20.05
CA LYS A 374 18.61 -11.87 -18.72
C LYS A 374 19.90 -11.27 -18.15
N GLY A 375 19.80 -10.72 -16.94
CA GLY A 375 20.91 -10.10 -16.23
C GLY A 375 21.15 -8.63 -16.55
N GLN A 376 20.50 -8.06 -17.58
CA GLN A 376 20.53 -6.62 -17.83
C GLN A 376 19.88 -5.86 -16.68
N TYR A 377 20.34 -4.63 -16.47
CA TYR A 377 19.70 -3.68 -15.58
C TYR A 377 18.73 -2.82 -16.37
N VAL A 378 17.61 -2.48 -15.75
CA VAL A 378 16.57 -1.66 -16.36
C VAL A 378 16.35 -0.44 -15.47
N ASP A 379 16.56 0.74 -16.05
CA ASP A 379 16.17 2.02 -15.46
C ASP A 379 14.79 2.40 -15.97
N VAL A 380 13.83 2.56 -15.07
CA VAL A 380 12.52 3.11 -15.39
C VAL A 380 12.48 4.55 -14.91
N ILE A 381 12.22 5.47 -15.83
CA ILE A 381 11.95 6.88 -15.57
C ILE A 381 10.47 7.11 -15.88
N MET A 382 9.69 7.40 -14.84
CA MET A 382 8.27 7.67 -14.99
C MET A 382 8.00 9.13 -14.71
N VAL A 383 7.33 9.82 -15.65
CA VAL A 383 6.85 11.19 -15.51
C VAL A 383 5.34 11.16 -15.30
N VAL A 384 4.87 11.79 -14.23
CA VAL A 384 3.45 11.93 -13.92
C VAL A 384 3.02 13.35 -14.25
N THR A 385 2.03 13.51 -15.13
CA THR A 385 1.54 14.84 -15.55
C THR A 385 0.18 15.11 -14.93
N SER A 386 0.12 16.00 -13.95
CA SER A 386 -1.11 16.35 -13.22
C SER A 386 -1.70 17.69 -13.68
N GLY A 387 -3.01 17.88 -13.46
CA GLY A 387 -3.70 19.16 -13.63
C GLY A 387 -4.32 19.40 -15.01
N ASN A 388 -4.46 18.37 -15.85
CA ASN A 388 -5.13 18.50 -17.15
C ASN A 388 -5.93 17.22 -17.53
N PRO A 389 -7.25 17.15 -17.30
CA PRO A 389 -8.08 18.03 -16.46
C PRO A 389 -8.07 17.62 -14.97
N SER A 390 -7.35 16.55 -14.60
CA SER A 390 -7.48 15.90 -13.29
C SER A 390 -6.34 16.21 -12.33
N LEU A 391 -6.67 16.28 -11.04
CA LEU A 391 -5.68 16.12 -9.96
C LEU A 391 -5.18 14.68 -9.97
N HIS A 392 -3.88 14.49 -9.70
CA HIS A 392 -3.31 13.16 -9.61
C HIS A 392 -3.02 12.80 -8.16
N PRO A 393 -3.71 11.80 -7.59
CA PRO A 393 -3.29 11.25 -6.31
C PRO A 393 -1.91 10.60 -6.47
N PRO A 394 -1.21 10.31 -5.37
CA PRO A 394 -0.10 9.37 -5.41
C PRO A 394 -0.56 8.04 -6.02
N HIS A 395 0.22 7.50 -6.96
CA HIS A 395 -0.03 6.19 -7.57
C HIS A 395 0.99 5.20 -7.05
N PRO A 396 0.58 4.15 -6.30
CA PRO A 396 1.47 3.06 -5.94
C PRO A 396 1.70 2.19 -7.18
N ILE A 397 2.87 2.31 -7.81
CA ILE A 397 3.23 1.49 -8.97
C ILE A 397 3.91 0.22 -8.48
N HIS A 398 3.24 -0.90 -8.65
CA HIS A 398 3.74 -2.22 -8.27
C HIS A 398 4.33 -2.95 -9.47
N LYS A 399 5.50 -3.58 -9.27
CA LYS A 399 6.16 -4.42 -10.25
C LYS A 399 6.18 -5.87 -9.77
N HIS A 400 5.75 -6.78 -10.64
CA HIS A 400 5.86 -8.22 -10.41
C HIS A 400 7.30 -8.73 -10.61
N GLY A 401 7.59 -9.89 -10.03
CA GLY A 401 8.92 -10.51 -10.07
C GLY A 401 9.85 -9.94 -9.01
N VAL A 402 10.98 -9.35 -9.43
CA VAL A 402 11.98 -8.81 -8.51
C VAL A 402 11.70 -7.38 -8.03
N LYS A 403 12.24 -7.08 -6.84
CA LYS A 403 12.33 -5.74 -6.27
C LYS A 403 13.27 -4.82 -7.07
N ALA A 404 13.07 -3.52 -6.94
CA ALA A 404 13.86 -2.47 -7.56
C ALA A 404 14.42 -1.49 -6.51
N TRP A 405 15.53 -0.85 -6.85
CA TRP A 405 16.07 0.30 -6.13
C TRP A 405 15.29 1.56 -6.51
N TYR A 406 14.64 2.21 -5.55
CA TYR A 406 13.97 3.50 -5.76
C TYR A 406 15.02 4.62 -5.80
N LEU A 407 15.49 4.94 -7.00
CA LEU A 407 16.63 5.83 -7.19
C LEU A 407 16.32 7.28 -6.86
N GLY A 408 15.07 7.72 -6.94
CA GLY A 408 14.73 9.09 -6.58
C GLY A 408 13.45 9.61 -7.20
N TRP A 409 13.19 10.88 -6.91
CA TRP A 409 12.07 11.63 -7.46
C TRP A 409 12.39 13.12 -7.54
N GLY A 410 11.56 13.86 -8.26
CA GLY A 410 11.62 15.32 -8.25
C GLY A 410 10.40 15.96 -8.92
N SER A 411 10.25 17.26 -8.71
CA SER A 411 9.24 18.06 -9.39
C SER A 411 9.72 18.52 -10.77
N GLY A 412 8.76 18.73 -11.68
CA GLY A 412 9.00 18.95 -13.10
C GLY A 412 9.10 17.64 -13.89
N GLY A 413 9.33 17.76 -15.20
CA GLY A 413 9.68 16.61 -16.04
C GLY A 413 11.09 16.11 -15.74
N PHE A 414 11.42 14.91 -16.20
CA PHE A 414 12.78 14.37 -16.09
C PHE A 414 13.65 14.86 -17.26
N PRO A 415 14.67 15.71 -17.05
CA PRO A 415 15.29 16.51 -18.12
C PRO A 415 16.38 15.79 -18.93
N TYR A 416 16.79 14.59 -18.52
CA TYR A 416 17.83 13.81 -19.20
C TYR A 416 17.23 12.58 -19.89
N LYS A 417 17.96 11.95 -20.83
CA LYS A 417 17.47 10.73 -21.48
C LYS A 417 17.57 9.54 -20.55
N THR A 418 18.66 9.45 -19.78
CA THR A 418 18.99 8.32 -18.91
C THR A 418 19.27 8.77 -17.47
N VAL A 419 19.18 7.83 -16.53
CA VAL A 419 19.61 8.06 -15.13
C VAL A 419 21.11 8.34 -15.04
N ALA A 420 21.92 7.70 -15.90
CA ALA A 420 23.35 7.92 -15.94
C ALA A 420 23.72 9.36 -16.31
N GLU A 421 23.07 9.93 -17.33
CA GLU A 421 23.21 11.35 -17.69
C GLU A 421 22.79 12.27 -16.54
N ALA A 422 21.65 11.98 -15.91
CA ALA A 422 21.15 12.75 -14.78
C ALA A 422 22.09 12.71 -13.57
N GLN A 423 22.65 11.54 -13.26
CA GLN A 423 23.62 11.37 -12.21
C GLN A 423 24.91 12.15 -12.50
N ALA A 424 25.42 12.08 -13.74
CA ALA A 424 26.63 12.80 -14.15
C ALA A 424 26.44 14.32 -14.08
N ALA A 425 25.23 14.80 -14.37
CA ALA A 425 24.87 16.20 -14.27
C ALA A 425 24.51 16.66 -12.84
N GLY A 426 24.50 15.75 -11.86
CA GLY A 426 24.18 16.08 -10.48
C GLY A 426 22.71 16.44 -10.25
N LEU A 427 21.77 15.81 -10.98
CA LEU A 427 20.33 16.02 -10.78
C LEU A 427 19.95 15.75 -9.32
N ALA A 428 19.40 16.77 -8.65
CA ALA A 428 18.92 16.65 -7.29
C ALA A 428 17.77 15.63 -7.19
N GLY A 429 17.69 14.94 -6.04
CA GLY A 429 16.65 13.93 -5.78
C GLY A 429 17.05 12.49 -6.10
N LEU A 430 18.17 12.28 -6.82
CA LEU A 430 18.74 10.94 -7.02
C LEU A 430 19.57 10.48 -5.81
N ASN A 431 19.31 9.26 -5.33
CA ASN A 431 20.07 8.54 -4.31
C ASN A 431 20.70 7.28 -4.91
N MET A 432 22.02 7.31 -5.12
CA MET A 432 22.82 6.19 -5.62
C MET A 432 23.68 5.53 -4.52
N VAL A 433 23.42 5.84 -3.24
CA VAL A 433 24.20 5.37 -2.09
C VAL A 433 23.40 4.34 -1.30
N ASP A 434 22.23 4.70 -0.82
CA ASP A 434 21.39 3.86 0.04
C ASP A 434 19.88 3.98 -0.23
N PRO A 435 19.42 3.99 -1.50
CA PRO A 435 18.01 4.05 -1.83
C PRO A 435 17.25 2.83 -1.31
N GLN A 436 15.94 3.01 -1.14
CA GLN A 436 15.03 1.94 -0.79
C GLN A 436 15.09 0.81 -1.80
N TYR A 437 14.89 -0.44 -1.35
CA TYR A 437 14.80 -1.63 -2.21
C TYR A 437 13.47 -2.35 -2.00
N ARG A 438 12.53 -2.13 -2.93
CA ARG A 438 11.08 -2.29 -2.75
C ARG A 438 10.44 -2.90 -3.99
N ASP A 439 9.18 -3.28 -3.93
CA ASP A 439 8.41 -3.76 -5.10
C ASP A 439 7.24 -2.84 -5.47
N THR A 440 6.99 -1.81 -4.66
CA THR A 440 5.97 -0.79 -4.90
C THR A 440 6.62 0.60 -4.81
N PHE A 441 6.31 1.46 -5.77
CA PHE A 441 6.92 2.78 -5.95
C PHE A 441 5.84 3.84 -6.08
N VAL A 442 5.70 4.67 -5.05
CA VAL A 442 4.64 5.67 -5.00
C VAL A 442 5.05 6.92 -5.74
N THR A 443 4.24 7.33 -6.71
CA THR A 443 4.45 8.60 -7.40
C THR A 443 4.13 9.78 -6.48
N PRO A 444 4.84 10.91 -6.58
CA PRO A 444 4.48 12.11 -5.86
C PRO A 444 3.04 12.57 -6.19
N PRO A 445 2.28 13.09 -5.22
CA PRO A 445 1.00 13.73 -5.51
C PRO A 445 1.22 14.95 -6.42
N GLY A 446 0.31 15.17 -7.36
CA GLY A 446 0.36 16.31 -8.28
C GLY A 446 -0.93 17.11 -8.25
N LEU A 447 -0.85 18.38 -7.83
CA LEU A 447 -1.95 19.34 -7.96
C LEU A 447 -1.89 20.15 -9.27
N GLY A 448 -0.87 19.91 -10.08
CA GLY A 448 -0.59 20.59 -11.34
C GLY A 448 0.87 20.41 -11.76
N GLY A 449 1.09 20.26 -13.07
CA GLY A 449 2.43 20.11 -13.65
C GLY A 449 2.96 18.68 -13.58
N GLN A 450 4.25 18.54 -13.89
CA GLN A 450 4.92 17.25 -13.97
C GLN A 450 5.69 16.94 -12.69
N ASN A 451 5.81 15.65 -12.35
CA ASN A 451 6.77 15.12 -11.40
C ASN A 451 7.41 13.86 -12.00
N TRP A 452 8.55 13.43 -11.48
CA TRP A 452 9.18 12.19 -11.93
C TRP A 452 9.56 11.29 -10.76
N ILE A 453 9.55 9.98 -11.01
CA ILE A 453 10.22 8.96 -10.20
C ILE A 453 11.19 8.17 -11.09
N ALA A 454 12.26 7.67 -10.48
CA ALA A 454 13.21 6.77 -11.14
C ALA A 454 13.48 5.55 -10.26
N PHE A 455 13.46 4.36 -10.86
CA PHE A 455 13.84 3.12 -10.17
C PHE A 455 14.60 2.18 -11.09
N ARG A 456 15.46 1.33 -10.49
CA ARG A 456 16.30 0.37 -11.20
C ARG A 456 16.03 -1.04 -10.73
N PHE A 457 15.90 -2.01 -11.63
CA PHE A 457 15.89 -3.43 -11.28
C PHE A 457 16.84 -4.21 -12.19
N GLN A 458 17.09 -5.48 -11.83
CA GLN A 458 17.81 -6.41 -12.70
C GLN A 458 16.82 -7.42 -13.28
N SER A 459 16.87 -7.63 -14.59
CA SER A 459 16.04 -8.58 -15.32
C SER A 459 16.49 -10.02 -15.05
N THR A 460 16.12 -10.60 -13.90
CA THR A 460 16.59 -11.95 -13.50
C THR A 460 15.57 -13.06 -13.72
N ASP A 461 14.30 -12.72 -13.86
CA ASP A 461 13.18 -13.67 -13.92
C ASP A 461 12.61 -13.68 -15.35
N PRO A 462 13.03 -14.63 -16.21
CA PRO A 462 12.57 -14.66 -17.59
C PRO A 462 11.05 -14.86 -17.70
N GLY A 463 10.38 -14.03 -18.48
CA GLY A 463 8.93 -14.09 -18.70
C GLY A 463 8.27 -12.70 -18.73
N PRO A 464 6.94 -12.65 -18.86
CA PRO A 464 6.19 -11.41 -18.79
C PRO A 464 5.93 -11.02 -17.33
N MET A 465 6.51 -9.90 -16.90
CA MET A 465 6.29 -9.30 -15.59
C MET A 465 5.32 -8.13 -15.72
N PHE A 466 4.25 -8.14 -14.94
CA PHE A 466 3.27 -7.06 -14.96
C PHE A 466 3.76 -5.88 -14.09
N MET A 467 3.56 -4.66 -14.57
CA MET A 467 3.81 -3.45 -13.79
C MET A 467 2.60 -2.53 -13.92
N HIS A 468 1.98 -2.18 -12.79
CA HIS A 468 0.69 -1.52 -12.78
C HIS A 468 0.49 -0.64 -11.56
N CYS A 469 -0.49 0.27 -11.63
CA CYS A 469 -0.98 0.94 -10.43
C CYS A 469 -1.71 -0.06 -9.52
N HIS A 470 -1.45 0.00 -8.22
CA HIS A 470 -2.08 -0.85 -7.21
C HIS A 470 -3.39 -0.27 -6.66
N ILE A 471 -3.91 0.80 -7.26
CA ILE A 471 -5.30 1.23 -7.09
C ILE A 471 -6.12 0.42 -8.09
N ASP A 472 -6.96 -0.48 -7.60
CA ASP A 472 -7.62 -1.50 -8.41
C ASP A 472 -8.52 -0.90 -9.51
N PRO A 473 -9.33 0.16 -9.25
CA PRO A 473 -10.06 0.87 -10.30
C PRO A 473 -9.14 1.45 -11.39
N HIS A 474 -7.94 1.95 -11.04
CA HIS A 474 -6.99 2.48 -12.02
C HIS A 474 -6.39 1.37 -12.89
N LEU A 475 -6.09 0.20 -12.32
CA LEU A 475 -5.68 -0.98 -13.08
C LEU A 475 -6.80 -1.45 -14.02
N ALA A 476 -8.04 -1.54 -13.52
CA ALA A 476 -9.19 -2.02 -14.31
C ALA A 476 -9.50 -1.14 -15.53
N VAL A 477 -9.13 0.15 -15.48
CA VAL A 477 -9.25 1.06 -16.63
C VAL A 477 -7.87 1.40 -17.25
N GLY A 478 -6.88 0.54 -17.01
CA GLY A 478 -5.73 0.30 -17.88
C GLY A 478 -4.40 0.93 -17.51
N MET A 479 -4.18 1.32 -16.25
CA MET A 479 -2.89 1.84 -15.76
C MET A 479 -1.83 0.75 -15.58
N ALA A 480 -1.39 0.13 -16.68
CA ALA A 480 -0.44 -0.98 -16.65
C ALA A 480 0.43 -1.10 -17.92
N VAL A 481 1.56 -1.78 -17.78
CA VAL A 481 2.44 -2.24 -18.87
C VAL A 481 2.95 -3.65 -18.56
N VAL A 482 3.49 -4.31 -19.59
CA VAL A 482 4.13 -5.62 -19.48
C VAL A 482 5.63 -5.47 -19.77
N LEU A 483 6.45 -6.01 -18.87
CA LEU A 483 7.90 -6.10 -19.02
C LEU A 483 8.23 -7.54 -19.45
N LEU A 484 8.67 -7.74 -20.68
CA LEU A 484 9.19 -9.03 -21.13
C LEU A 484 10.66 -9.13 -20.72
N GLU A 485 10.88 -9.71 -19.54
CA GLU A 485 12.20 -9.87 -18.95
C GLU A 485 12.85 -11.15 -19.47
N GLY A 486 14.18 -11.12 -19.66
CA GLY A 486 14.96 -12.30 -20.03
C GLY A 486 14.52 -13.00 -21.31
N ILE A 487 14.18 -12.25 -22.37
CA ILE A 487 13.62 -12.81 -23.61
C ILE A 487 14.54 -13.83 -24.30
N ASP A 488 15.85 -13.75 -24.07
CA ASP A 488 16.88 -14.69 -24.52
C ASP A 488 16.87 -16.03 -23.77
N HIS A 489 16.12 -16.11 -22.67
CA HIS A 489 15.96 -17.28 -21.81
C HIS A 489 14.48 -17.54 -21.47
N TRP A 490 13.57 -17.28 -22.41
CA TRP A 490 12.13 -17.44 -22.19
C TRP A 490 11.80 -18.83 -21.62
N PRO A 491 11.00 -18.93 -20.55
CA PRO A 491 10.80 -20.18 -19.83
C PRO A 491 9.93 -21.15 -20.62
N THR A 492 10.24 -22.45 -20.51
CA THR A 492 9.33 -23.50 -20.97
C THR A 492 8.23 -23.70 -19.93
N THR A 493 6.98 -23.52 -20.34
CA THR A 493 5.83 -23.74 -19.47
C THR A 493 5.70 -25.24 -19.14
N PRO A 494 5.67 -25.64 -17.85
CA PRO A 494 5.46 -27.03 -17.47
C PRO A 494 4.14 -27.59 -18.03
N SER A 495 4.17 -28.83 -18.52
CA SER A 495 3.03 -29.46 -19.20
C SER A 495 1.76 -29.56 -18.36
N TYR A 496 1.88 -29.62 -17.03
CA TYR A 496 0.71 -29.66 -16.14
C TYR A 496 -0.05 -28.32 -16.06
N TYR A 497 0.55 -27.20 -16.48
CA TYR A 497 -0.16 -25.92 -16.64
C TYR A 497 -0.83 -25.80 -18.01
N THR A 498 -0.30 -26.49 -19.03
CA THR A 498 -0.88 -26.45 -20.39
C THR A 498 -1.87 -27.57 -20.66
N SER A 499 -1.85 -28.68 -19.90
CA SER A 499 -2.74 -29.83 -20.08
C SER A 499 -4.11 -29.71 -19.41
N GLN A 500 -4.34 -28.65 -18.62
CA GLN A 500 -5.61 -28.38 -17.94
C GLN A 500 -6.46 -27.31 -18.63
N HIS A 501 -6.04 -26.85 -19.81
CA HIS A 501 -6.77 -25.88 -20.63
C HIS A 501 -7.19 -26.48 -21.96
#